data_AF-A0A7J6TVZ0-F1
#
_entry.id   AF-A0A7J6TVZ0-F1
#
_cell.length_a   1.000
_cell.length_b   1.000
_cell.length_c   1.000
_cell.angle_alpha   90.00
_cell.angle_beta   90.00
_cell.angle_gamma   90.00
#
_symmetry.space_group_name_H-M   'P 1'
#
loop_
_entity.id
_entity.type
_entity.pdbx_description
1 polymer ?
#
loop_
_entity_poly.entity_id
_entity_poly.type
_entity_poly.pdbx_seq_one_letter_code
_entity_poly.pdbx_strand_id
1 'polypeptide(L)'
;MTLTDVKSLLPQDEEDCRSRVLLVKRCHKLGLSSSVLLKDYFDKLVGKKDAVEMVLMLPLKSRYNARSSKPLPPKTGFVVFSDPTDALIARAYGSLQRVLGDIEIKVETYDR
;
A
#
# COMPACT_ATOMS: atom_id res chain seq x y z
N MET A 1 0.57 9.99 -11.89
CA MET A 1 -0.36 9.97 -10.75
C MET A 1 0.12 10.92 -9.68
N THR A 2 -0.66 11.95 -9.40
CA THR A 2 -0.51 12.86 -8.27
C THR A 2 -1.31 12.32 -7.08
N LEU A 3 -1.09 12.86 -5.87
CA LEU A 3 -1.90 12.50 -4.68
C LEU A 3 -3.40 12.71 -4.92
N THR A 4 -3.76 13.72 -5.73
CA THR A 4 -5.13 14.00 -6.17
C THR A 4 -5.72 12.88 -7.02
N ASP A 5 -4.94 12.25 -7.91
CA ASP A 5 -5.40 11.13 -8.74
C ASP A 5 -5.62 9.86 -7.92
N VAL A 6 -4.84 9.67 -6.85
CA VAL A 6 -5.02 8.55 -5.91
C VAL A 6 -6.28 8.75 -5.08
N LYS A 7 -6.62 9.98 -4.68
CA LYS A 7 -7.85 10.27 -3.93
C LYS A 7 -9.12 9.90 -4.70
N SER A 8 -9.15 10.08 -6.02
CA SER A 8 -10.30 9.67 -6.84
C SER A 8 -10.45 8.15 -7.00
N LEU A 9 -9.39 7.38 -6.70
CA LEU A 9 -9.37 5.92 -6.81
C LEU A 9 -9.62 5.22 -5.46
N LEU A 10 -9.56 5.95 -4.35
CA LEU A 10 -9.96 5.44 -3.04
C LEU A 10 -11.48 5.47 -2.90
N PRO A 11 -12.07 4.63 -2.01
CA PRO A 11 -13.49 4.72 -1.68
C PRO A 11 -13.88 6.16 -1.33
N GLN A 12 -14.97 6.65 -1.92
CA GLN A 12 -15.39 8.05 -1.78
C GLN A 12 -15.99 8.32 -0.39
N ASP A 13 -16.64 7.32 0.19
CA ASP A 13 -17.16 7.35 1.55
C ASP A 13 -16.02 7.32 2.57
N GLU A 14 -16.00 8.29 3.48
CA GLU A 14 -14.90 8.45 4.44
C GLU A 14 -14.80 7.30 5.45
N GLU A 15 -15.94 6.77 5.90
CA GLU A 15 -15.97 5.62 6.81
C GLU A 15 -15.47 4.34 6.14
N ASP A 16 -15.84 4.15 4.89
CA ASP A 16 -15.45 2.99 4.09
C ASP A 16 -13.96 3.07 3.73
N CYS A 17 -13.46 4.28 3.46
CA CYS A 17 -12.04 4.54 3.26
C CYS A 17 -11.23 4.25 4.53
N ARG A 18 -11.66 4.74 5.70
CA ARG A 18 -10.97 4.51 6.98
C ARG A 18 -10.96 3.04 7.40
N SER A 19 -12.00 2.30 7.06
CA SER A 19 -12.14 0.90 7.47
C SER A 19 -11.46 -0.08 6.52
N ARG A 20 -11.41 0.21 5.22
CA ARG A 20 -10.85 -0.69 4.20
C ARG A 20 -9.46 -0.32 3.70
N VAL A 21 -8.97 0.90 3.95
CA VAL A 21 -7.70 1.38 3.38
C VAL A 21 -6.59 1.42 4.44
N LEU A 22 -5.47 0.77 4.12
CA LEU A 22 -4.24 0.85 4.89
C LEU A 22 -3.17 1.66 4.15
N LEU A 23 -2.50 2.53 4.89
CA LEU A 23 -1.32 3.25 4.42
C LEU A 23 -0.08 2.40 4.64
N VAL A 24 0.63 2.08 3.57
CA VAL A 24 1.89 1.33 3.62
C VAL A 24 3.06 2.25 3.31
N LYS A 25 4.04 2.27 4.20
CA LYS A 25 5.29 3.04 4.07
C LYS A 25 6.48 2.09 3.98
N ARG A 26 7.61 2.63 3.51
CA ARG A 26 8.89 1.92 3.32
C ARG A 26 8.86 0.88 2.18
N CYS A 27 7.90 0.98 1.27
CA CYS A 27 7.74 0.04 0.15
C CYS A 27 8.91 0.06 -0.85
N HIS A 28 9.73 1.11 -0.85
CA HIS A 28 10.88 1.24 -1.77
C HIS A 28 11.88 0.08 -1.66
N LYS A 29 11.95 -0.58 -0.49
CA LYS A 29 12.80 -1.77 -0.29
C LYS A 29 12.30 -3.00 -1.04
N LEU A 30 11.01 -3.07 -1.37
CA LEU A 30 10.41 -4.12 -2.20
C LEU A 30 10.66 -3.92 -3.70
N GLY A 31 11.27 -2.80 -4.10
CA GLY A 31 11.59 -2.49 -5.49
C GLY A 31 10.38 -2.10 -6.34
N LEU A 32 10.52 -2.29 -7.66
CA LEU A 32 9.51 -1.87 -8.65
C LEU A 32 8.25 -2.75 -8.61
N SER A 33 8.36 -4.00 -8.19
CA SER A 33 7.24 -4.95 -8.06
C SER A 33 6.51 -4.85 -6.71
N SER A 34 6.70 -3.74 -5.99
CA SER A 34 6.14 -3.54 -4.64
C SER A 34 4.62 -3.70 -4.58
N SER A 35 3.87 -3.25 -5.60
CA SER A 35 2.41 -3.39 -5.62
C SER A 35 1.95 -4.86 -5.62
N VAL A 36 2.56 -5.68 -6.48
CA VAL A 36 2.24 -7.12 -6.60
C VAL A 36 2.63 -7.86 -5.33
N LEU A 37 3.83 -7.57 -4.80
CA LEU A 37 4.32 -8.20 -3.56
C LEU A 37 3.45 -7.84 -2.35
N LEU A 38 2.97 -6.60 -2.27
CA LEU A 38 2.06 -6.17 -1.21
C LEU A 38 0.71 -6.88 -1.33
N LYS A 39 0.15 -6.98 -2.55
CA LYS A 39 -1.10 -7.71 -2.79
C LYS A 39 -0.99 -9.16 -2.30
N ASP A 40 0.00 -9.89 -2.81
CA ASP A 40 0.22 -11.30 -2.46
C ASP A 40 0.48 -11.50 -0.96
N TYR A 41 1.18 -10.56 -0.32
CA TYR A 41 1.46 -10.60 1.11
C TYR A 41 0.19 -10.46 1.94
N PHE A 42 -0.63 -9.44 1.67
CA PHE A 42 -1.84 -9.19 2.45
C PHE A 42 -2.90 -10.26 2.20
N ASP A 43 -3.07 -10.76 0.97
CA ASP A 43 -3.95 -11.89 0.68
C ASP A 43 -3.56 -13.14 1.51
N LYS A 44 -2.26 -13.46 1.56
CA LYS A 44 -1.76 -14.56 2.41
C LYS A 44 -1.93 -14.29 3.89
N LEU A 45 -1.72 -13.04 4.33
CA LEU A 45 -1.83 -12.65 5.74
C LEU A 45 -3.26 -12.86 6.27
N VAL A 46 -4.27 -12.52 5.47
CA VAL A 46 -5.68 -12.71 5.84
C VAL A 46 -6.22 -14.09 5.47
N GLY A 47 -5.42 -14.94 4.82
CA GLY A 47 -5.79 -16.31 4.44
C GLY A 47 -6.86 -16.39 3.35
N LYS A 48 -7.04 -15.32 2.56
CA LYS A 48 -8.06 -15.22 1.51
C LYS A 48 -7.40 -14.82 0.19
N LYS A 49 -7.79 -15.48 -0.89
CA LYS A 49 -7.37 -15.11 -2.23
C LYS A 49 -8.15 -13.87 -2.68
N ASP A 50 -7.46 -12.87 -3.24
CA ASP A 50 -8.07 -11.63 -3.74
C ASP A 50 -8.82 -10.83 -2.66
N ALA A 51 -8.31 -10.83 -1.43
CA ALA A 51 -8.83 -9.97 -0.36
C ALA A 51 -8.46 -8.50 -0.58
N VAL A 52 -7.31 -8.26 -1.20
CA VAL A 52 -6.89 -6.93 -1.64
C VAL A 52 -7.51 -6.62 -3.00
N GLU A 53 -8.41 -5.64 -3.01
CA GLU A 53 -9.06 -5.11 -4.20
C GLU A 53 -8.04 -4.37 -5.09
N MET A 54 -7.24 -3.48 -4.49
CA MET A 54 -6.23 -2.71 -5.21
C MET A 54 -5.06 -2.28 -4.34
N VAL A 55 -3.91 -2.07 -4.99
CA VAL A 55 -2.71 -1.47 -4.38
C VAL A 55 -2.30 -0.24 -5.20
N LEU A 56 -2.37 0.93 -4.58
CA LEU A 56 -2.04 2.21 -5.20
C LEU A 56 -0.69 2.69 -4.69
N MET A 57 0.32 2.72 -5.56
CA MET A 57 1.65 3.20 -5.18
C MET A 57 1.81 4.68 -5.51
N LEU A 58 2.23 5.47 -4.52
CA LEU A 58 2.53 6.89 -4.74
C LEU A 58 3.89 7.01 -5.45
N PRO A 59 3.93 7.58 -6.66
CA PRO A 59 5.20 7.84 -7.30
C PRO A 59 5.97 8.85 -6.47
N LEU A 60 7.26 8.60 -6.27
CA LEU A 60 8.14 9.62 -5.74
C LEU A 60 8.18 10.76 -6.75
N LYS A 61 7.89 12.00 -6.31
CA LYS A 61 8.28 13.18 -7.07
C LYS A 61 9.79 13.09 -7.23
N SER A 62 10.24 12.67 -8.41
CA SER A 62 11.64 12.83 -8.82
C SER A 62 11.91 14.32 -8.67
N ARG A 63 12.79 14.70 -7.73
CA ARG A 63 13.40 16.02 -7.83
C ARG A 63 14.15 15.98 -9.16
N TYR A 64 13.56 16.64 -10.15
CA TYR A 64 13.84 16.53 -11.56
C TYR A 64 15.33 16.79 -11.84
N ASN A 65 16.15 15.75 -11.79
CA ASN A 65 17.48 15.73 -12.36
C ASN A 65 17.37 14.92 -13.64
N ALA A 66 17.29 15.60 -14.78
CA ALA A 66 17.11 15.05 -16.13
C ALA A 66 18.20 14.03 -16.58
N ARG A 67 19.14 13.67 -15.69
CA ARG A 67 20.22 12.70 -15.93
C ARG A 67 19.98 11.30 -15.33
N SER A 68 18.99 11.12 -14.46
CA SER A 68 18.66 9.80 -13.89
C SER A 68 17.38 9.25 -14.52
N SER A 69 17.51 8.55 -15.64
CA SER A 69 16.41 7.93 -16.40
C SER A 69 15.81 6.68 -15.72
N LYS A 70 16.26 6.32 -14.52
CA LYS A 70 15.81 5.11 -13.83
C LYS A 70 14.56 5.41 -12.98
N PRO A 71 13.48 4.62 -13.13
CA PRO A 71 12.30 4.75 -12.28
C PRO A 71 12.69 4.48 -10.82
N LEU A 72 12.30 5.39 -9.92
CA LEU A 72 12.53 5.23 -8.49
C LEU A 72 11.40 4.40 -7.88
N PRO A 73 11.72 3.41 -7.03
CA PRO A 73 10.68 2.61 -6.39
C PRO A 73 9.87 3.48 -5.42
N PRO A 74 8.54 3.31 -5.38
CA PRO A 74 7.66 4.12 -4.55
C PRO A 74 7.92 3.90 -3.06
N LYS A 75 7.97 4.97 -2.25
CA LYS A 75 8.18 4.84 -0.80
C LYS A 75 6.90 4.52 -0.02
N THR A 76 5.76 4.90 -0.58
CA THR A 76 4.47 4.87 0.09
C THR A 76 3.42 4.35 -0.89
N GLY A 77 2.44 3.62 -0.38
CA GLY A 77 1.27 3.21 -1.13
C GLY A 77 0.06 3.05 -0.23
N PHE A 78 -1.06 2.69 -0.83
CA PHE A 78 -2.31 2.36 -0.18
C PHE A 78 -2.71 0.96 -0.58
N VAL A 79 -3.18 0.19 0.38
CA VAL A 79 -3.77 -1.13 0.15
C VAL A 79 -5.24 -1.01 0.49
N VAL A 80 -6.08 -1.31 -0.49
CA VAL A 80 -7.54 -1.26 -0.36
C VAL A 80 -8.03 -2.70 -0.30
N PHE A 81 -8.70 -3.05 0.79
CA PHE A 81 -9.30 -4.35 0.99
C PHE A 81 -10.74 -4.36 0.49
N SER A 82 -11.19 -5.52 0.01
CA SER A 82 -12.58 -5.75 -0.38
C SER A 82 -13.51 -5.74 0.84
N ASP A 83 -13.03 -6.17 2.01
CA ASP A 83 -13.76 -6.27 3.27
C ASP A 83 -13.03 -5.50 4.39
N PRO A 84 -13.71 -4.64 5.17
CA PRO A 84 -13.10 -3.94 6.30
C PRO A 84 -12.54 -4.89 7.37
N THR A 85 -13.09 -6.09 7.50
CA THR A 85 -12.61 -7.13 8.42
C THR A 85 -11.20 -7.57 8.06
N ASP A 86 -10.88 -7.67 6.76
CA ASP A 86 -9.56 -8.09 6.29
C ASP A 86 -8.51 -6.99 6.56
N ALA A 87 -8.90 -5.72 6.38
CA ALA A 87 -8.06 -4.59 6.78
C ALA A 87 -7.82 -4.56 8.30
N LEU A 88 -8.83 -4.91 9.11
CA LEU A 88 -8.69 -5.03 10.56
C LEU A 88 -7.71 -6.14 10.96
N ILE A 89 -7.80 -7.32 10.33
CA ILE A 89 -6.86 -8.44 10.57
C ILE A 89 -5.44 -8.02 10.20
N ALA A 90 -5.27 -7.44 9.01
CA ALA A 90 -3.98 -6.95 8.55
C ALA A 90 -3.39 -5.89 9.49
N ARG A 91 -4.22 -4.99 10.04
CA ARG A 91 -3.80 -3.99 11.03
C ARG A 91 -3.44 -4.63 12.38
N ALA A 92 -4.21 -5.62 12.82
CA ALA A 92 -3.99 -6.31 14.10
C ALA A 92 -2.68 -7.08 14.16
N TYR A 93 -2.14 -7.49 13.00
CA TYR A 93 -0.82 -8.12 12.91
C TYR A 93 0.33 -7.22 13.38
N GLY A 94 0.14 -5.90 13.36
CA GLY A 94 1.07 -4.91 13.91
C GLY A 94 1.48 -3.85 12.90
N SER A 95 2.09 -2.76 13.39
CA SER A 95 2.47 -1.61 12.56
C SER A 95 3.76 -1.82 11.76
N LEU A 96 4.61 -2.78 12.14
CA LEU A 96 5.84 -3.13 11.43
C LEU A 96 5.71 -4.59 10.99
N GLN A 97 5.72 -4.82 9.68
CA GLN A 97 5.40 -6.12 9.10
C GLN A 97 6.51 -6.59 8.17
N ARG A 98 6.94 -7.85 8.30
CA ARG A 98 7.93 -8.49 7.44
C ARG A 98 7.24 -9.13 6.24
N VAL A 99 7.58 -8.64 5.05
CA VAL A 99 6.89 -9.00 3.80
C VAL A 99 7.69 -10.03 3.01
N LEU A 100 9.01 -9.85 2.91
CA LEU A 100 9.89 -10.72 2.13
C LEU A 100 11.26 -10.81 2.80
N GLY A 101 11.55 -11.94 3.45
CA GLY A 101 12.78 -12.13 4.23
C GLY A 101 12.93 -11.05 5.30
N ASP A 102 14.00 -10.26 5.21
CA ASP A 102 14.32 -9.18 6.16
C ASP A 102 13.73 -7.81 5.74
N ILE A 103 12.86 -7.77 4.73
CA ILE A 103 12.23 -6.51 4.28
C ILE A 103 10.99 -6.21 5.12
N GLU A 104 11.09 -5.12 5.88
CA GLU A 104 10.01 -4.60 6.70
C GLU A 104 9.30 -3.40 6.06
N ILE A 105 7.98 -3.45 6.04
CA ILE A 105 7.10 -2.32 5.74
C ILE A 105 6.48 -1.77 7.01
N LYS A 106 6.04 -0.52 6.96
CA LYS A 106 5.24 0.07 8.04
C LYS A 106 3.79 0.20 7.57
N VAL A 107 2.85 -0.31 8.36
CA VAL A 107 1.41 -0.26 8.12
C VAL A 107 0.79 0.72 9.11
N GLU A 108 -0.02 1.63 8.60
CA GLU A 108 -0.72 2.66 9.37
C GLU A 108 -2.18 2.74 8.88
N THR A 109 -3.06 3.24 9.75
CA THR A 109 -4.42 3.61 9.34
C THR A 109 -4.34 4.82 8.42
N TYR A 110 -5.19 4.83 7.39
CA TYR A 110 -5.38 6.02 6.59
C TYR A 110 -6.47 6.89 7.22
N ASP A 111 -6.03 7.87 8.02
CA ASP A 111 -6.90 8.92 8.51
C ASP A 111 -6.92 10.07 7.48
N ARG A 112 -8.07 10.24 6.83
CA ARG A 112 -8.35 11.35 5.90
C ARG A 112 -8.46 12.68 6.63
#